data_AF-A0A7N0UNN0-F1
#
_entry.id   AF-A0A7N0UNN0-F1
#
_cell.length_a   1.000
_cell.length_b   1.000
_cell.length_c   1.000
_cell.angle_alpha   90.00
_cell.angle_beta   90.00
_cell.angle_gamma   90.00
#
_symmetry.space_group_name_H-M   'P 1'
#
loop_
_entity.id
_entity.type
_entity.pdbx_description
1 polymer ?
#
loop_
_entity_poly.entity_id
_entity_poly.type
_entity_poly.pdbx_seq_one_letter_code
_entity_poly.pdbx_strand_id
1 'polypeptide(L)'
;MGLNLRFSLIYSSYVLVCFLFVGSSTATYISDDMSGSHVSVGRSLLQTRKSSECSVNFELLDYSDLINQCKGPRYLPNQCCPAFKKFACPYSKEINDLNTYCASTMFSCINLYGKYPPGLFASLCPEGKEGLDCTNFTPTDITSDLNGSPHVVR
;
A
#
# COMPACT_ATOMS: atom_id res chain seq x y z
N MET A 1 -52.47 -26.11 11.13
CA MET A 1 -51.67 -27.22 10.54
C MET A 1 -50.86 -26.86 9.28
N GLY A 2 -51.00 -25.69 8.65
CA GLY A 2 -50.34 -25.40 7.35
C GLY A 2 -48.97 -24.72 7.41
N LEU A 3 -48.64 -24.03 8.50
CA LEU A 3 -47.40 -23.25 8.60
C LEU A 3 -46.17 -24.13 8.85
N ASN A 4 -46.30 -25.13 9.74
CA ASN A 4 -45.25 -26.11 10.03
C ASN A 4 -44.88 -26.96 8.81
N LEU A 5 -45.83 -27.22 7.91
CA LEU A 5 -45.58 -27.98 6.68
C LEU A 5 -44.71 -27.17 5.71
N ARG A 6 -44.95 -25.86 5.60
CA ARG A 6 -44.15 -24.97 4.74
C ARG A 6 -42.74 -24.76 5.27
N PHE A 7 -42.58 -24.61 6.59
CA PHE A 7 -41.25 -24.56 7.21
C PHE A 7 -40.47 -25.87 7.02
N SER A 8 -41.14 -27.03 7.11
CA SER A 8 -40.53 -28.33 6.88
C SER A 8 -40.05 -28.52 5.43
N LEU A 9 -40.84 -28.08 4.44
CA LEU A 9 -40.46 -28.13 3.03
C LEU A 9 -39.27 -27.20 2.71
N ILE A 10 -39.23 -26.00 3.29
CA ILE A 10 -38.12 -25.05 3.11
C ILE A 10 -36.84 -25.62 3.75
N TYR A 11 -36.93 -26.16 4.97
CA TYR A 11 -35.79 -26.75 5.66
C TYR A 11 -35.22 -27.96 4.90
N SER A 12 -36.09 -28.83 4.38
CA SER A 12 -35.67 -29.99 3.58
C SER A 12 -34.95 -29.56 2.29
N SER A 13 -35.42 -28.51 1.61
CA SER A 13 -34.76 -27.97 0.41
C SER A 13 -33.37 -27.39 0.71
N TYR A 14 -33.22 -26.70 1.84
CA TYR A 14 -31.95 -26.11 2.27
C TYR A 14 -30.91 -27.19 2.63
N VAL A 15 -31.33 -28.24 3.35
CA VAL A 15 -30.46 -29.39 3.66
C VAL A 15 -30.00 -30.09 2.38
N LEU A 16 -30.89 -30.29 1.41
CA LEU A 16 -30.55 -30.95 0.14
C LEU A 16 -29.53 -30.15 -0.68
N VAL A 17 -29.61 -28.82 -0.69
CA VAL A 17 -28.64 -27.94 -1.36
C VAL A 17 -27.27 -27.97 -0.67
N CYS A 18 -27.21 -28.03 0.66
CA CYS A 18 -25.94 -28.11 1.42
C CYS A 18 -25.17 -29.41 1.14
N PHE A 19 -25.87 -30.55 0.99
CA PHE A 19 -25.22 -31.83 0.67
C PHE A 19 -24.56 -31.84 -0.72
N LEU A 20 -25.07 -31.05 -1.68
CA LEU A 20 -24.49 -30.96 -3.02
C LEU A 20 -23.21 -30.10 -3.07
N PHE A 21 -22.94 -29.29 -2.03
CA PHE A 21 -21.76 -28.43 -1.96
C PHE A 21 -20.58 -29.06 -1.21
N VAL A 22 -20.79 -30.21 -0.54
CA VAL A 22 -19.72 -31.00 0.10
C VAL A 22 -19.19 -32.01 -0.92
N GLY A 23 -18.47 -31.51 -1.92
CA GLY A 23 -17.97 -32.35 -2.99
C GLY A 23 -16.90 -31.68 -3.84
N SER A 24 -15.66 -31.63 -3.33
CA SER A 24 -14.41 -31.96 -4.05
C SER A 24 -13.20 -31.22 -3.46
N SER A 25 -12.38 -31.94 -2.69
CA SER A 25 -10.96 -31.65 -2.55
C SER A 25 -10.25 -32.98 -2.42
N THR A 26 -9.95 -33.61 -3.56
CA THR A 26 -8.99 -34.71 -3.62
C THR A 26 -7.60 -34.11 -3.43
N ALA A 27 -7.05 -34.21 -2.23
CA ALA A 27 -5.64 -33.93 -2.01
C ALA A 27 -4.83 -35.10 -2.59
N THR A 28 -4.16 -34.90 -3.73
CA THR A 28 -3.08 -35.79 -4.16
C THR A 28 -1.88 -35.52 -3.27
N TYR A 29 -1.76 -36.26 -2.17
CA TYR A 29 -0.56 -36.31 -1.36
C TYR A 29 0.46 -37.19 -2.09
N ILE A 30 1.48 -36.58 -2.69
CA ILE A 30 2.66 -37.29 -3.19
C ILE A 30 3.67 -37.31 -2.06
N SER A 31 3.98 -38.51 -1.56
CA SER A 31 5.04 -38.79 -0.59
C SER A 31 6.32 -39.19 -1.31
N ASP A 32 7.44 -38.89 -0.65
CA ASP A 32 8.84 -39.31 -0.86
C ASP A 32 9.62 -38.80 -2.08
N ASP A 33 10.63 -37.97 -1.80
CA ASP A 33 12.02 -38.49 -1.86
C ASP A 33 12.92 -37.76 -0.86
N MET A 34 13.54 -38.56 0.01
CA MET A 34 14.62 -38.22 0.92
C MET A 34 15.93 -38.12 0.15
N SER A 35 16.61 -36.97 0.13
CA SER A 35 18.09 -36.90 0.12
C SER A 35 18.63 -35.48 0.16
N GLY A 36 19.59 -35.25 1.06
CA GLY A 36 20.60 -34.21 0.92
C GLY A 36 20.32 -32.92 1.68
N SER A 37 20.82 -32.86 2.91
CA SER A 37 21.18 -31.61 3.57
C SER A 37 22.12 -30.80 2.67
N HIS A 38 21.57 -29.83 1.93
CA HIS A 38 22.36 -28.78 1.31
C HIS A 38 21.69 -27.45 1.65
N VAL A 39 22.43 -26.63 2.40
CA VAL A 39 22.16 -25.20 2.57
C VAL A 39 21.91 -24.63 1.17
N SER A 40 20.66 -24.26 0.89
CA SER A 40 20.28 -23.59 -0.34
C SER A 40 19.45 -22.38 0.01
N VAL A 41 20.09 -21.23 -0.15
CA VAL A 41 19.50 -19.89 -0.15
C VAL A 41 18.13 -19.94 -0.82
N GLY A 42 17.09 -19.69 -0.04
CA GLY A 42 15.72 -19.56 -0.53
C GLY A 42 15.61 -18.33 -1.41
N ARG A 43 15.90 -18.48 -2.70
CA ARG A 43 15.49 -17.55 -3.75
C ARG A 43 13.98 -17.69 -3.88
N SER A 44 13.23 -16.91 -3.09
CA SER A 44 11.80 -16.72 -3.32
C SER A 44 11.61 -16.20 -4.74
N LEU A 45 10.67 -16.83 -5.45
CA LEU A 45 10.26 -16.48 -6.80
C LEU A 45 9.96 -14.97 -6.87
N LEU A 46 10.76 -14.22 -7.62
CA LEU A 46 10.34 -12.97 -8.23
C LEU A 46 9.13 -13.32 -9.10
N GLN A 47 7.93 -13.20 -8.55
CA GLN A 47 6.71 -13.25 -9.33
C GLN A 47 6.74 -12.02 -10.24
N THR A 48 7.35 -12.17 -11.41
CA THR A 48 7.33 -11.20 -12.50
C THR A 48 5.90 -11.12 -13.01
N ARG A 49 5.04 -10.44 -12.25
CA ARG A 49 3.86 -9.86 -12.84
C ARG A 49 4.33 -8.84 -13.88
N LYS A 50 3.65 -8.85 -15.01
CA LYS A 50 3.95 -8.10 -16.22
C LYS A 50 3.64 -6.60 -16.02
N SER A 51 4.36 -5.96 -15.11
CA SER A 51 4.42 -4.51 -14.95
C SER A 51 5.90 -4.18 -14.91
N SER A 52 6.32 -3.21 -15.70
CA SER A 52 7.73 -2.81 -15.76
C SER A 52 8.22 -2.43 -14.36
N GLU A 53 9.43 -2.86 -14.04
CA GLU A 53 10.14 -2.46 -12.82
C GLU A 53 10.20 -0.93 -12.74
N CYS A 54 10.03 -0.39 -11.54
CA CYS A 54 10.08 1.05 -11.34
C CYS A 54 11.51 1.56 -11.60
N SER A 55 11.68 2.60 -12.42
CA SER A 55 13.02 3.15 -12.69
C SER A 55 13.67 3.78 -11.45
N VAL A 56 12.87 4.10 -10.42
CA VAL A 56 13.33 4.65 -9.15
C VAL A 56 13.32 3.55 -8.09
N ASN A 57 14.46 3.37 -7.42
CA ASN A 57 14.55 2.44 -6.30
C ASN A 57 14.14 3.14 -5.00
N PHE A 58 12.83 3.08 -4.69
CA PHE A 58 12.27 3.64 -3.46
C PHE A 58 12.84 2.99 -2.18
N GLU A 59 13.37 1.78 -2.22
CA GLU A 59 13.93 1.10 -1.03
C GLU A 59 15.22 1.77 -0.53
N LEU A 60 15.90 2.54 -1.39
CA LEU A 60 17.18 3.18 -1.09
C LEU A 60 17.08 4.70 -0.90
N LEU A 61 15.88 5.28 -0.96
CA LEU A 61 15.68 6.71 -0.74
C LEU A 61 15.77 7.09 0.74
N ASP A 62 16.04 8.37 1.00
CA ASP A 62 15.99 8.92 2.35
C ASP A 62 14.56 9.34 2.73
N TYR A 63 14.04 8.74 3.80
CA TYR A 63 12.70 8.99 4.35
C TYR A 63 12.73 9.94 5.56
N SER A 64 13.92 10.39 5.98
CA SER A 64 14.12 11.09 7.26
C SER A 64 13.28 12.36 7.37
N ASP A 65 13.24 13.20 6.34
CA ASP A 65 12.45 14.43 6.37
C ASP A 65 10.95 14.17 6.55
N LEU A 66 10.41 13.19 5.82
CA LEU A 66 9.00 12.78 5.95
C LEU A 66 8.71 12.29 7.37
N ILE A 67 9.55 11.40 7.89
CA ILE A 67 9.39 10.79 9.22
C ILE A 67 9.55 11.82 10.34
N ASN A 68 10.47 12.77 10.18
CA ASN A 68 10.76 13.78 11.19
C ASN A 68 9.63 14.81 11.33
N GLN A 69 8.98 15.16 10.22
CA GLN A 69 7.91 16.15 10.18
C GLN A 69 6.53 15.54 10.43
N CYS A 70 6.26 14.34 9.90
CA CYS A 70 4.97 13.67 10.07
C CYS A 70 5.04 12.61 11.17
N LYS A 71 4.73 12.99 12.42
CA LYS A 71 4.83 12.09 13.59
C LYS A 71 3.48 11.66 14.14
N GLY A 72 3.39 10.40 14.53
CA GLY A 72 2.27 9.86 15.30
C GLY A 72 2.38 10.17 16.79
N PRO A 73 1.34 9.88 17.60
CA PRO A 73 0.09 9.20 17.21
C PRO A 73 -0.94 10.13 16.55
N ARG A 74 -0.77 11.45 16.65
CA ARG A 74 -1.64 12.44 15.99
C ARG A 74 -0.93 13.04 14.79
N TYR A 75 -1.27 12.55 13.61
CA TYR A 75 -0.75 13.09 12.35
C TYR A 75 -1.45 14.40 12.01
N LEU A 76 -0.69 15.49 11.93
CA LEU A 76 -1.22 16.82 11.66
C LEU A 76 -1.09 17.13 10.15
N PRO A 77 -2.18 17.45 9.44
CA PRO A 77 -2.14 17.70 7.99
C PRO A 77 -1.15 18.80 7.57
N ASN A 78 -1.08 19.89 8.35
CA ASN A 78 -0.20 21.03 8.09
C ASN A 78 1.30 20.70 8.20
N GLN A 79 1.66 19.56 8.79
CA GLN A 79 3.04 19.08 8.86
C GLN A 79 3.25 17.92 7.88
N CYS A 80 2.32 16.97 7.87
CA CYS A 80 2.44 15.76 7.06
C CYS A 80 2.28 15.99 5.56
N CYS A 81 1.34 16.83 5.13
CA CYS A 81 1.08 17.02 3.71
C CYS A 81 2.20 17.75 2.98
N PRO A 82 2.78 18.84 3.52
CA PRO A 82 3.96 19.47 2.91
C PRO A 82 5.17 18.53 2.86
N ALA A 83 5.44 17.79 3.94
CA ALA A 83 6.54 16.83 3.99
C ALA A 83 6.36 15.70 2.97
N PHE A 84 5.15 15.15 2.86
CA PHE A 84 4.80 14.13 1.87
C PHE A 84 4.93 14.66 0.44
N LYS A 85 4.52 15.91 0.21
CA LYS A 85 4.65 16.60 -1.08
C LYS A 85 6.11 16.78 -1.49
N LYS A 86 6.96 17.20 -0.56
CA LYS A 86 8.41 17.32 -0.76
C LYS A 86 9.05 15.97 -1.11
N PHE A 87 8.57 14.89 -0.51
CA PHE A 87 9.04 13.53 -0.79
C PHE A 87 8.54 13.00 -2.15
N ALA A 88 7.24 13.13 -2.44
CA ALA A 88 6.59 12.44 -3.55
C ALA A 88 6.66 13.20 -4.89
N CYS A 89 6.57 14.53 -4.88
CA CYS A 89 6.50 15.32 -6.10
C CYS A 89 7.72 15.20 -7.04
N PRO A 90 8.96 15.03 -6.57
CA PRO A 90 10.10 14.75 -7.44
C PRO A 90 9.92 13.51 -8.32
N TYR A 91 9.09 12.56 -7.89
CA TYR A 91 8.84 11.28 -8.56
C TYR A 91 7.40 11.16 -9.10
N SER A 92 6.71 12.30 -9.24
CA SER A 92 5.29 12.35 -9.63
C SER A 92 5.02 11.65 -10.96
N LYS A 93 5.95 11.70 -11.91
CA LYS A 93 5.80 11.05 -13.21
C LYS A 93 5.83 9.52 -13.08
N GLU A 94 6.75 9.00 -12.28
CA GLU A 94 6.96 7.57 -12.08
C GLU A 94 5.83 6.95 -11.26
N ILE A 95 5.43 7.61 -10.17
CA ILE A 95 4.35 7.09 -9.31
C ILE A 95 2.97 7.19 -9.95
N ASN A 96 2.78 8.07 -10.94
CA ASN A 96 1.53 8.17 -11.69
C ASN A 96 1.47 7.21 -12.90
N ASP A 97 2.52 6.44 -13.20
CA ASP A 97 2.46 5.41 -14.25
C ASP A 97 1.74 4.14 -13.75
N LEU A 98 0.50 3.98 -14.19
CA LEU A 98 -0.37 2.85 -13.86
C LEU A 98 0.14 1.49 -14.40
N ASN A 99 1.15 1.48 -15.28
CA ASN A 99 1.76 0.25 -15.80
C ASN A 99 2.95 -0.24 -14.97
N THR A 100 3.27 0.45 -13.87
CA THR A 100 4.40 0.12 -12.99
C THR A 100 3.93 -0.17 -11.57
N TYR A 101 4.85 -0.69 -10.75
CA TYR A 101 4.64 -0.83 -9.31
C TYR A 101 5.14 0.38 -8.50
N CYS A 102 5.55 1.49 -9.14
CA CYS A 102 6.20 2.62 -8.47
C CYS A 102 5.40 3.15 -7.27
N ALA A 103 4.10 3.47 -7.45
CA ALA A 103 3.27 3.96 -6.35
C ALA A 103 3.14 2.95 -5.20
N SER A 104 2.89 1.67 -5.53
CA SER A 104 2.71 0.64 -4.52
C SER A 104 4.00 0.40 -3.73
N THR A 105 5.15 0.41 -4.39
CA THR A 105 6.47 0.29 -3.75
C THR A 105 6.74 1.51 -2.88
N MET A 106 6.54 2.73 -3.39
CA MET A 106 6.70 3.97 -2.62
C MET A 106 5.89 3.94 -1.32
N PHE A 107 4.57 3.68 -1.41
CA PHE A 107 3.73 3.63 -0.22
C PHE A 107 4.09 2.48 0.73
N SER A 108 4.54 1.34 0.21
CA SER A 108 5.02 0.23 1.05
C SER A 108 6.25 0.65 1.86
N CYS A 109 7.25 1.28 1.23
CA CYS A 109 8.43 1.78 1.90
C CYS A 109 8.11 2.90 2.90
N ILE A 110 7.26 3.87 2.53
CA ILE A 110 6.79 4.93 3.44
C ILE A 110 6.16 4.31 4.70
N ASN A 111 5.21 3.39 4.52
CA ASN A 111 4.50 2.76 5.63
C ASN A 111 5.45 1.93 6.50
N LEU A 112 6.39 1.21 5.89
CA LEU A 112 7.36 0.38 6.58
C LEU A 112 8.33 1.21 7.42
N TYR A 113 9.00 2.21 6.82
CA TYR A 113 10.04 2.99 7.50
C TYR A 113 9.45 4.00 8.48
N GLY A 114 8.36 4.66 8.11
CA GLY A 114 7.68 5.64 8.97
C GLY A 114 6.69 5.05 9.97
N LYS A 115 6.42 3.73 9.89
CA LYS A 115 5.39 3.04 10.69
C LYS A 115 4.00 3.68 10.52
N TYR A 116 3.70 4.18 9.33
CA TYR A 116 2.43 4.83 9.04
C TYR A 116 1.31 3.81 8.78
N PRO A 117 0.07 4.10 9.21
CA PRO A 117 -1.08 3.27 8.85
C PRO A 117 -1.36 3.37 7.34
N PRO A 118 -1.78 2.27 6.69
CA PRO A 118 -2.15 2.28 5.29
C PRO A 118 -3.23 3.32 4.99
N GLY A 119 -3.04 4.09 3.91
CA GLY A 119 -4.00 5.12 3.49
C GLY A 119 -3.95 6.43 4.29
N LEU A 120 -2.98 6.60 5.21
CA LEU A 120 -2.83 7.84 5.97
C LEU A 120 -2.80 9.07 5.06
N PHE A 121 -1.87 9.12 4.10
CA PHE A 121 -1.68 10.31 3.27
C PHE A 121 -2.87 10.58 2.32
N ALA A 122 -3.52 9.51 1.82
CA ALA A 122 -4.71 9.65 0.99
C ALA A 122 -5.90 10.26 1.76
N SER A 123 -6.03 9.95 3.06
CA SER A 123 -7.09 10.50 3.91
C SER A 123 -6.74 11.85 4.52
N LEU A 124 -5.45 12.07 4.82
CA LEU A 124 -4.96 13.26 5.52
C LEU A 124 -4.72 14.44 4.58
N CYS A 125 -4.37 14.18 3.32
CA CYS A 125 -3.93 15.19 2.36
C CYS A 125 -4.81 15.27 1.10
N PRO A 126 -6.12 15.54 1.22
CA PRO A 126 -6.97 15.79 0.06
C PRO A 126 -6.70 17.19 -0.51
N GLU A 127 -6.01 17.28 -1.65
CA GLU A 127 -5.77 18.55 -2.35
C GLU A 127 -6.65 18.73 -3.60
N GLY A 128 -7.42 17.71 -3.99
CA GLY A 128 -8.35 17.79 -5.11
C GLY A 128 -8.85 16.43 -5.56
N LYS A 129 -9.57 16.41 -6.69
CA LYS A 129 -10.08 15.17 -7.30
C LYS A 129 -8.96 14.30 -7.90
N GLU A 130 -7.83 14.93 -8.24
CA GLU A 130 -6.67 14.25 -8.85
C GLU A 130 -5.65 13.80 -7.80
N GLY A 131 -5.94 13.99 -6.52
CA GLY A 131 -5.04 13.65 -5.42
C GLY A 131 -4.11 14.80 -5.05
N LEU A 132 -2.83 14.50 -4.85
CA LEU A 132 -1.80 15.45 -4.44
C LEU A 132 -1.37 16.32 -5.63
N ASP A 133 -1.46 17.64 -5.50
CA ASP A 133 -1.16 18.56 -6.62
C ASP A 133 0.31 18.98 -6.64
N CYS A 134 1.13 18.40 -7.52
CA CYS A 134 2.55 18.74 -7.66
C CYS A 134 2.87 19.90 -8.62
N THR A 135 1.87 20.61 -9.16
CA THR A 135 2.07 21.59 -10.25
C THR A 135 2.98 22.76 -9.87
N ASN A 136 2.95 23.19 -8.61
CA ASN A 136 3.78 24.29 -8.08
C ASN A 136 5.01 23.80 -7.29
N PHE A 137 5.37 22.52 -7.39
CA PHE A 137 6.53 22.01 -6.68
C PHE A 137 7.83 22.42 -7.40
N THR A 138 8.57 23.36 -6.81
CA THR A 138 9.91 23.74 -7.29
C THR A 138 10.99 23.02 -6.47
N PRO A 139 12.04 22.44 -7.08
CA PRO A 139 13.17 21.85 -6.38
C PRO A 139 13.92 22.81 -5.42
N THR A 140 13.61 24.11 -5.44
CA THR A 140 14.19 25.10 -4.52
C THR A 140 13.67 24.95 -3.07
N ASP A 141 12.56 24.22 -2.86
CA ASP A 141 12.00 23.89 -1.53
C ASP A 141 12.88 22.93 -0.70
N ILE A 142 13.98 22.46 -1.30
CA ILE A 142 15.01 21.64 -0.65
C ILE A 142 16.02 22.53 0.11
N THR A 143 16.10 23.84 -0.21
CA THR A 143 17.16 24.76 0.26
C THR A 143 16.69 25.98 1.06
N SER A 144 15.41 26.09 1.41
CA SER A 144 14.85 27.29 2.08
C SER A 144 15.21 27.45 3.56
N ASP A 145 15.64 26.38 4.24
CA ASP A 145 15.74 26.38 5.72
C ASP A 145 17.08 26.91 6.29
N LEU A 146 17.97 27.49 5.46
CA LEU A 146 19.20 28.14 5.96
C LEU A 146 19.16 29.67 5.97
N ASN A 147 18.02 30.32 5.74
CA ASN A 147 17.95 31.76 5.99
C ASN A 147 16.60 32.19 6.59
N GLY A 148 16.50 32.09 7.91
CA GLY A 148 15.38 32.63 8.66
C GLY A 148 15.30 34.16 8.59
N SER A 149 14.17 34.63 8.03
CA SER A 149 13.35 35.80 8.41
C SER A 149 13.96 37.24 8.34
N PRO A 150 13.15 38.33 8.25
CA PRO A 150 11.89 38.54 8.97
C PRO A 150 10.66 38.97 8.14
N HIS A 151 9.54 38.42 8.59
CA HIS A 151 8.24 39.07 8.79
C HIS A 151 8.28 40.62 8.78
N VAL A 152 7.62 41.26 7.81
CA VAL A 152 7.22 42.67 7.88
C VAL A 152 5.71 42.75 7.70
N VAL A 153 5.06 43.06 8.82
CA VAL A 153 3.71 43.64 8.86
C VAL A 153 3.83 45.09 8.45
N ARG A 154 3.14 45.47 7.38
CA ARG A 154 2.44 46.75 7.29
C ARG A 154 1.36 46.71 6.22
#